data_AF-A0AA36G8U6-F1
#
_entry.id   AF-A0AA36G8U6-F1
#
_cell.length_a   1.000
_cell.length_b   1.000
_cell.length_c   1.000
_cell.angle_alpha   90.00
_cell.angle_beta   90.00
_cell.angle_gamma   90.00
#
_symmetry.space_group_name_H-M   'P 1'
#
loop_
_entity.id
_entity.type
_entity.pdbx_description
1 polymer ?
#
loop_
_entity_poly.entity_id
_entity_poly.type
_entity_poly.pdbx_seq_one_letter_code
_entity_poly.pdbx_strand_id
1 'polypeptide(L)'
;MAFGTGKDELRVPNTTFGMATYLSADMTSQANFDGILGLGFQSLAVNNIQPPLMNAHAQGLLDDPVFTVVLGHRNNDAGPAGQITYGAIDTESCTSNFSWVPLSRAAYWQFTVSKASFGSFSGGPYEVITDTGTSFIGGPVDAITAIVKALGANYDDQYDMYMTSCSGDFPDLELTIGGKVYSVTPKNYLLNDFDGTTCAAAFFAFQSDSPNAPKWILGDPKMPGGKNDSAFSFEDFPALPGSSSNDKRVRDDEASCSEALLSSYQEPTSANQSLQSTFEDTISDSQAPKAMPTQSETNLPGDEIAIPTEC
;
A
#
# COMPACT_ATOMS: atom_id res chain seq x y z
N MET A 1 -8.27 -21.32 -4.98
CA MET A 1 -8.44 -19.90 -5.34
C MET A 1 -7.62 -19.62 -6.59
N ALA A 2 -7.99 -18.65 -7.40
CA ALA A 2 -7.24 -18.27 -8.60
C ALA A 2 -7.04 -16.75 -8.62
N PHE A 3 -5.84 -16.30 -8.99
CA PHE A 3 -5.45 -14.88 -9.02
C PHE A 3 -5.01 -14.48 -10.43
N GLY A 4 -5.42 -13.30 -10.87
CA GLY A 4 -5.23 -12.85 -12.25
C GLY A 4 -6.31 -13.38 -13.19
N THR A 5 -6.10 -13.20 -14.50
CA THR A 5 -7.05 -13.63 -15.53
C THR A 5 -6.31 -14.21 -16.73
N GLY A 6 -7.00 -15.03 -17.52
CA GLY A 6 -6.45 -15.55 -18.78
C GLY A 6 -5.36 -16.60 -18.59
N LYS A 7 -4.27 -16.50 -19.36
CA LYS A 7 -3.20 -17.50 -19.40
C LYS A 7 -2.20 -17.38 -18.24
N ASP A 8 -2.16 -16.21 -17.61
CA ASP A 8 -1.20 -15.87 -16.54
C ASP A 8 -1.86 -16.00 -15.15
N GLU A 9 -2.92 -16.80 -15.05
CA GLU A 9 -3.67 -17.03 -13.83
C GLU A 9 -2.91 -17.95 -12.87
N LEU A 10 -2.65 -17.46 -11.65
CA LEU A 10 -2.07 -18.24 -10.56
C LEU A 10 -3.16 -19.03 -9.83
N ARG A 11 -3.14 -20.35 -9.93
CA ARG A 11 -4.10 -21.24 -9.25
C ARG A 11 -3.51 -21.82 -7.98
N VAL A 12 -4.08 -21.44 -6.84
CA VAL A 12 -3.66 -21.91 -5.51
C VAL A 12 -4.72 -22.86 -4.94
N PRO A 13 -4.53 -24.19 -5.02
CA PRO A 13 -5.47 -25.15 -4.45
C PRO A 13 -5.39 -25.16 -2.92
N ASN A 14 -6.43 -25.73 -2.29
CA ASN A 14 -6.54 -25.89 -0.83
C ASN A 14 -6.46 -24.58 -0.01
N THR A 15 -6.75 -23.43 -0.63
CA THR A 15 -6.85 -22.14 0.08
C THR A 15 -8.13 -22.08 0.92
N THR A 16 -7.98 -21.96 2.24
CA THR A 16 -9.08 -21.59 3.15
C THR A 16 -9.39 -20.10 3.02
N PHE A 17 -10.67 -19.75 2.95
CA PHE A 17 -11.13 -18.35 2.91
C PHE A 17 -12.41 -18.19 3.73
N GLY A 18 -12.69 -16.96 4.15
CA GLY A 18 -13.92 -16.62 4.86
C GLY A 18 -15.07 -16.39 3.87
N MET A 19 -16.22 -17.00 4.13
CA MET A 19 -17.45 -16.69 3.41
C MET A 19 -18.28 -15.71 4.25
N ALA A 20 -18.32 -14.45 3.83
CA ALA A 20 -19.13 -13.44 4.50
C ALA A 20 -20.62 -13.77 4.33
N THR A 21 -21.33 -13.95 5.44
CA THR A 21 -22.79 -14.17 5.46
C THR A 21 -23.58 -12.91 5.79
N TYR A 22 -22.87 -11.84 6.17
CA TYR A 22 -23.40 -10.53 6.47
C TYR A 22 -22.33 -9.49 6.11
N LEU A 23 -22.77 -8.41 5.46
CA LEU A 23 -21.96 -7.25 5.12
C LEU A 23 -22.73 -6.01 5.57
N SER A 24 -22.01 -4.99 6.07
CA SER A 24 -22.62 -3.71 6.40
C SER A 24 -23.20 -3.01 5.15
N ALA A 25 -24.09 -2.05 5.36
CA ALA A 25 -24.67 -1.28 4.26
C ALA A 25 -23.58 -0.49 3.51
N ASP A 26 -22.57 0.01 4.22
CA ASP A 26 -21.48 0.79 3.63
C ASP A 26 -20.65 -0.06 2.67
N MET A 27 -20.38 -1.32 3.01
CA MET A 27 -19.72 -2.26 2.08
C MET A 27 -20.57 -2.63 0.88
N THR A 28 -21.88 -2.80 1.04
CA THR A 28 -22.73 -3.31 -0.06
C THR A 28 -23.25 -2.23 -0.99
N SER A 29 -23.29 -0.97 -0.56
CA SER A 29 -23.82 0.14 -1.37
C SER A 29 -22.75 0.92 -2.14
N GLN A 30 -21.46 0.75 -1.81
CA GLN A 30 -20.39 1.62 -2.29
C GLN A 30 -19.14 0.88 -2.80
N ALA A 31 -18.98 -0.41 -2.48
CA ALA A 31 -17.83 -1.16 -2.95
C ALA A 31 -18.01 -1.59 -4.42
N ASN A 32 -17.04 -1.25 -5.26
CA ASN A 32 -16.91 -1.79 -6.61
C ASN A 32 -16.13 -3.13 -6.61
N PHE A 33 -16.12 -3.86 -5.49
CA PHE A 33 -15.40 -5.12 -5.31
C PHE A 33 -16.24 -6.13 -4.50
N ASP A 34 -16.03 -7.43 -4.74
CA ASP A 34 -16.79 -8.51 -4.11
C ASP A 34 -16.24 -8.93 -2.73
N GLY A 35 -14.96 -8.64 -2.46
CA GLY A 35 -14.30 -8.99 -1.20
C GLY A 35 -12.84 -8.54 -1.13
N ILE A 36 -12.15 -8.96 -0.07
CA ILE A 36 -10.77 -8.56 0.25
C ILE A 36 -9.84 -9.78 0.16
N LEU A 37 -8.72 -9.62 -0.54
CA LEU A 37 -7.60 -10.56 -0.55
C LEU A 37 -6.47 -10.01 0.32
N GLY A 38 -6.30 -10.56 1.52
CA GLY A 38 -5.22 -10.14 2.42
C GLY A 38 -3.84 -10.61 1.93
N LEU A 39 -2.92 -9.66 1.77
CA LEU A 39 -1.51 -9.88 1.42
C LEU A 39 -0.55 -9.64 2.60
N GLY A 40 -1.09 -9.53 3.82
CA GLY A 40 -0.30 -9.42 5.05
C GLY A 40 0.17 -10.78 5.59
N PHE A 41 0.85 -10.76 6.72
CA PHE A 41 1.44 -11.95 7.34
C PHE A 41 0.39 -12.78 8.10
N GLN A 42 0.66 -14.09 8.25
CA GLN A 42 -0.24 -15.01 8.96
C GLN A 42 -0.50 -14.62 10.42
N SER A 43 0.45 -13.94 11.06
CA SER A 43 0.32 -13.41 12.43
C SER A 43 -0.86 -12.44 12.59
N LEU A 44 -1.24 -11.75 11.52
CA LEU A 44 -2.40 -10.86 11.48
C LEU A 44 -3.70 -11.59 11.10
N ALA A 45 -3.62 -12.80 10.54
CA ALA A 45 -4.77 -13.52 10.06
C ALA A 45 -5.68 -13.98 11.21
N VAL A 46 -6.96 -13.65 11.13
CA VAL A 46 -7.97 -14.15 12.07
C VAL A 46 -7.98 -15.68 12.02
N ASN A 47 -8.02 -16.31 13.20
CA ASN A 47 -7.88 -17.77 13.39
C ASN A 47 -6.55 -18.35 12.90
N ASN A 48 -5.51 -17.52 12.70
CA ASN A 48 -4.17 -17.94 12.27
C ASN A 48 -4.20 -18.76 10.96
N ILE A 49 -5.12 -18.41 10.04
CA ILE A 49 -5.25 -19.07 8.73
C ILE A 49 -4.11 -18.61 7.82
N GLN A 50 -3.47 -19.55 7.13
CA GLN A 50 -2.39 -19.22 6.20
C GLN A 50 -2.91 -18.35 5.04
N PRO A 51 -2.33 -17.14 4.82
CA PRO A 51 -2.71 -16.28 3.72
C PRO A 51 -2.51 -16.94 2.34
N PRO A 52 -3.30 -16.57 1.32
CA PRO A 52 -3.28 -17.30 0.06
C PRO A 52 -1.95 -17.25 -0.69
N LEU A 53 -1.21 -16.14 -0.64
CA LEU A 53 0.08 -16.04 -1.32
C LEU A 53 1.18 -16.83 -0.59
N MET A 54 1.13 -16.87 0.74
CA MET A 54 1.99 -17.76 1.54
C MET A 54 1.69 -19.24 1.27
N ASN A 55 0.41 -19.59 1.06
CA ASN A 55 0.01 -20.93 0.64
C ASN A 55 0.52 -21.25 -0.78
N ALA A 56 0.53 -20.27 -1.69
CA ALA A 56 1.11 -20.44 -3.03
C ALA A 56 2.61 -20.74 -2.96
N HIS A 57 3.35 -20.00 -2.14
CA HIS A 57 4.77 -20.23 -1.89
C HIS A 57 5.04 -21.60 -1.26
N ALA A 58 4.26 -21.99 -0.24
CA ALA A 58 4.39 -23.30 0.40
C ALA A 58 4.16 -24.49 -0.55
N GLN A 59 3.41 -24.26 -1.64
CA GLN A 59 3.16 -25.22 -2.70
C GLN A 59 4.16 -25.14 -3.87
N GLY A 60 5.13 -24.23 -3.83
CA GLY A 60 6.12 -24.03 -4.89
C GLY A 60 5.53 -23.46 -6.18
N LEU A 61 4.48 -22.63 -6.08
CA LEU A 61 3.77 -22.05 -7.23
C LEU A 61 4.30 -20.67 -7.65
N LEU A 62 5.26 -20.11 -6.91
CA LEU A 62 5.88 -18.82 -7.18
C LEU A 62 7.34 -19.03 -7.55
N ASP A 63 7.85 -18.29 -8.53
CA ASP A 63 9.27 -18.32 -8.90
C ASP A 63 10.14 -17.78 -7.76
N ASP A 64 9.77 -16.61 -7.23
CA ASP A 64 10.35 -15.99 -6.03
C ASP A 64 9.26 -15.68 -4.99
N PRO A 65 9.56 -15.64 -3.68
CA PRO A 65 8.60 -15.30 -2.64
C PRO A 65 8.40 -13.78 -2.54
N VAL A 66 7.99 -13.17 -3.65
CA VAL A 66 7.78 -11.72 -3.76
C VAL A 66 6.46 -11.44 -4.47
N PHE A 67 5.92 -10.25 -4.24
CA PHE A 67 4.92 -9.67 -5.13
C PHE A 67 5.17 -8.18 -5.31
N THR A 68 4.77 -7.66 -6.44
CA THR A 68 4.87 -6.23 -6.74
C THR A 68 3.48 -5.68 -6.96
N VAL A 69 3.17 -4.54 -6.35
CA VAL A 69 1.94 -3.79 -6.60
C VAL A 69 2.32 -2.50 -7.31
N VAL A 70 1.63 -2.24 -8.40
CA VAL A 70 1.74 -1.03 -9.22
C VAL A 70 0.35 -0.41 -9.27
N LEU A 71 0.18 0.81 -8.77
CA LEU A 71 -1.07 1.56 -8.96
C LEU A 71 -0.87 2.66 -10.00
N GLY A 72 -1.76 2.71 -10.98
CA GLY A 72 -1.79 3.74 -12.01
C GLY A 72 -2.21 5.08 -11.44
N HIS A 73 -1.66 6.17 -11.99
CA HIS A 73 -2.13 7.50 -11.63
C HIS A 73 -3.54 7.73 -12.19
N ARG A 74 -4.44 8.29 -11.38
CA ARG A 74 -5.85 8.49 -11.73
C ARG A 74 -6.07 9.27 -13.04
N ASN A 75 -5.14 10.17 -13.39
CA ASN A 75 -5.19 10.97 -14.63
C ASN A 75 -4.47 10.31 -15.82
N ASN A 76 -4.13 9.02 -15.74
CA ASN A 76 -3.55 8.28 -16.84
C ASN A 76 -4.59 7.32 -17.43
N ASP A 77 -5.29 7.78 -18.46
CA ASP A 77 -6.32 7.01 -19.17
C ASP A 77 -5.73 5.93 -20.11
N ALA A 78 -4.40 5.85 -20.20
CA ALA A 78 -3.71 4.89 -21.05
C ALA A 78 -3.22 3.67 -20.24
N GLY A 79 -4.05 2.61 -20.20
CA GLY A 79 -3.66 1.30 -19.66
C GLY A 79 -4.49 0.83 -18.45
N PRO A 80 -4.11 -0.30 -17.83
CA PRO A 80 -4.75 -0.78 -16.61
C PRO A 80 -4.54 0.21 -15.45
N ALA A 81 -5.57 0.38 -14.61
CA ALA A 81 -5.53 1.27 -13.43
C ALA A 81 -4.53 0.80 -12.35
N GLY A 82 -4.01 -0.42 -12.46
CA GLY A 82 -2.99 -0.98 -11.60
C GLY A 82 -2.71 -2.43 -12.00
N GLN A 83 -1.65 -3.01 -11.43
CA GLN A 83 -1.20 -4.36 -11.66
C GLN A 83 -0.62 -4.95 -10.38
N ILE A 84 -0.84 -6.25 -10.17
CA ILE A 84 -0.14 -7.02 -9.14
C ILE A 84 0.58 -8.17 -9.84
N THR A 85 1.88 -8.27 -9.60
CA THR A 85 2.72 -9.34 -10.10
C THR A 85 3.06 -10.26 -8.93
N TYR A 86 2.66 -11.53 -9.01
CA TYR A 86 2.98 -12.55 -8.00
C TYR A 86 4.17 -13.36 -8.47
N GLY A 87 5.15 -13.58 -7.58
CA GLY A 87 6.28 -14.45 -7.86
C GLY A 87 7.48 -13.78 -8.52
N ALA A 88 7.42 -12.47 -8.80
CA ALA A 88 8.50 -11.72 -9.43
C ALA A 88 8.46 -10.23 -9.07
N ILE A 89 9.60 -9.56 -9.24
CA ILE A 89 9.65 -8.09 -9.30
C ILE A 89 9.16 -7.66 -10.69
N ASP A 90 8.19 -6.75 -10.75
CA ASP A 90 7.76 -6.16 -12.02
C ASP A 90 8.79 -5.13 -12.52
N THR A 91 9.72 -5.59 -13.36
CA THR A 91 10.73 -4.73 -13.99
C THR A 91 10.22 -3.96 -15.22
N GLU A 92 8.99 -4.21 -15.67
CA GLU A 92 8.39 -3.48 -16.79
C GLU A 92 7.77 -2.17 -16.31
N SER A 93 7.09 -2.23 -15.17
CA SER A 93 6.45 -1.07 -14.56
C SER A 93 7.42 -0.26 -13.69
N CYS A 94 8.32 -0.94 -12.98
CA CYS A 94 9.25 -0.36 -12.01
C CYS A 94 10.66 -0.20 -12.61
N THR A 95 11.41 0.81 -12.17
CA THR A 95 12.85 0.89 -12.45
C THR A 95 13.60 -0.18 -11.67
N SER A 96 14.75 -0.65 -12.18
CA SER A 96 15.57 -1.67 -11.49
C SER A 96 16.27 -1.15 -10.22
N ASN A 97 16.09 0.12 -9.85
CA ASN A 97 16.76 0.76 -8.72
C ASN A 97 15.85 0.82 -7.49
N PHE A 98 15.90 -0.22 -6.65
CA PHE A 98 15.19 -0.28 -5.36
C PHE A 98 16.16 -0.18 -4.19
N SER A 99 15.66 0.24 -3.03
CA SER A 99 16.34 0.06 -1.75
C SER A 99 15.53 -0.88 -0.89
N TRP A 100 16.15 -2.00 -0.51
CA TRP A 100 15.57 -2.93 0.46
C TRP A 100 15.70 -2.36 1.86
N VAL A 101 14.60 -2.41 2.59
CA VAL A 101 14.50 -1.99 3.98
C VAL A 101 13.96 -3.17 4.78
N PRO A 102 14.62 -3.55 5.89
CA PRO A 102 14.14 -4.64 6.72
C PRO A 102 12.81 -4.26 7.35
N LEU A 103 11.89 -5.23 7.43
CA LEU A 103 10.69 -5.05 8.22
C LEU A 103 11.07 -4.88 9.69
N SER A 104 10.41 -3.96 10.37
CA SER A 104 10.52 -3.82 11.82
C SER A 104 9.64 -4.84 12.54
N ARG A 105 8.53 -5.27 11.90
CA ARG A 105 7.64 -6.31 12.40
C ARG A 105 6.84 -7.00 11.29
N ALA A 106 6.99 -8.32 11.16
CA ALA A 106 6.28 -9.17 10.20
C ALA A 106 4.82 -9.49 10.61
N ALA A 107 3.98 -8.46 10.70
CA ALA A 107 2.53 -8.56 10.90
C ALA A 107 1.78 -7.82 9.79
N TYR A 108 2.08 -6.53 9.69
CA TYR A 108 1.85 -5.73 8.49
C TYR A 108 3.16 -5.64 7.68
N TRP A 109 3.12 -4.97 6.53
CA TRP A 109 4.32 -4.49 5.84
C TRP A 109 4.91 -3.28 6.58
N GLN A 110 5.39 -3.53 7.80
CA GLN A 110 5.83 -2.51 8.75
C GLN A 110 7.34 -2.29 8.68
N PHE A 111 7.76 -1.03 8.59
CA PHE A 111 9.16 -0.62 8.59
C PHE A 111 9.36 0.69 9.36
N THR A 112 10.60 0.99 9.71
CA THR A 112 10.93 2.21 10.46
C THR A 112 11.24 3.37 9.52
N VAL A 113 10.53 4.49 9.72
CA VAL A 113 10.87 5.80 9.16
C VAL A 113 11.63 6.59 10.22
N SER A 114 12.89 6.91 9.93
CA SER A 114 13.75 7.62 10.90
C SER A 114 13.32 9.07 11.13
N LYS A 115 12.73 9.71 10.12
CA LYS A 115 12.22 11.08 10.18
C LYS A 115 11.10 11.29 9.17
N ALA A 116 10.03 11.96 9.58
CA ALA A 116 9.01 12.50 8.70
C ALA A 116 8.98 14.04 8.83
N SER A 117 8.92 14.77 7.71
CA SER A 117 8.79 16.23 7.70
C SER A 117 7.81 16.74 6.66
N PHE A 118 7.15 17.86 6.98
CA PHE A 118 6.22 18.56 6.10
C PHE A 118 6.18 20.05 6.45
N GLY A 119 6.73 20.89 5.59
CA GLY A 119 6.88 22.32 5.89
C GLY A 119 7.63 22.56 7.21
N SER A 120 6.93 23.10 8.22
CA SER A 120 7.50 23.33 9.56
C SER A 120 7.44 22.11 10.51
N PHE A 121 6.68 21.08 10.15
CA PHE A 121 6.60 19.84 10.91
C PHE A 121 7.84 18.98 10.69
N SER A 122 8.34 18.40 11.77
CA SER A 122 9.38 17.38 11.74
C SER A 122 9.24 16.48 12.97
N GLY A 123 9.22 15.18 12.78
CA GLY A 123 9.11 14.19 13.84
C GLY A 123 9.74 12.85 13.48
N GLY A 124 9.74 11.92 14.43
CA GLY A 124 10.29 10.56 14.28
C GLY A 124 11.25 10.18 15.42
N PRO A 125 11.74 8.94 15.44
CA PRO A 125 11.42 7.86 14.51
C PRO A 125 9.98 7.35 14.67
N TYR A 126 9.43 6.78 13.60
CA TYR A 126 8.09 6.21 13.56
C TYR A 126 8.11 4.80 12.99
N GLU A 127 7.25 3.95 13.55
CA GLU A 127 6.81 2.73 12.89
C GLU A 127 5.75 3.08 11.85
N VAL A 128 5.90 2.55 10.64
CA VAL A 128 5.06 2.89 9.49
C VAL A 128 4.68 1.61 8.78
N ILE A 129 3.43 1.53 8.31
CA ILE A 129 3.00 0.47 7.38
C ILE A 129 2.75 1.07 6.02
N THR A 130 3.01 0.31 4.97
CA THR A 130 2.34 0.53 3.68
C THR A 130 1.13 -0.40 3.58
N ASP A 131 0.04 0.13 3.06
CA ASP A 131 -1.24 -0.57 3.04
C ASP A 131 -2.05 -0.22 1.79
N THR A 132 -2.05 -1.12 0.81
CA THR A 132 -2.83 -0.99 -0.42
C THR A 132 -4.34 -1.10 -0.20
N GLY A 133 -4.78 -1.37 1.04
CA GLY A 133 -6.19 -1.34 1.44
C GLY A 133 -6.64 0.03 1.96
N THR A 134 -5.73 0.97 2.17
CA THR A 134 -6.03 2.31 2.69
C THR A 134 -5.88 3.35 1.58
N SER A 135 -6.92 4.15 1.33
CA SER A 135 -6.90 5.11 0.22
C SER A 135 -6.16 6.41 0.49
N PHE A 136 -5.97 6.83 1.75
CA PHE A 136 -5.31 8.10 2.13
C PHE A 136 -4.03 7.85 2.95
N ILE A 137 -3.19 8.89 3.11
CA ILE A 137 -2.04 8.82 4.02
C ILE A 137 -2.53 9.09 5.45
N GLY A 138 -2.43 8.07 6.30
CA GLY A 138 -2.74 8.20 7.72
C GLY A 138 -1.52 8.66 8.51
N GLY A 139 -1.69 9.58 9.47
CA GLY A 139 -0.61 10.00 10.34
C GLY A 139 -1.05 10.42 11.76
N PRO A 140 -0.09 10.71 12.64
CA PRO A 140 -0.37 11.17 14.01
C PRO A 140 -1.10 12.51 14.00
N VAL A 141 -1.95 12.72 15.01
CA VAL A 141 -2.79 13.92 15.11
C VAL A 141 -1.99 15.23 15.02
N ASP A 142 -0.83 15.31 15.67
CA ASP A 142 0.04 16.50 15.64
C ASP A 142 0.64 16.76 14.25
N ALA A 143 1.06 15.69 13.56
CA ALA A 143 1.56 15.76 12.20
C ALA A 143 0.48 16.21 11.21
N ILE A 144 -0.70 15.58 11.24
CA ILE A 144 -1.81 15.91 10.34
C ILE A 144 -2.33 17.33 10.61
N THR A 145 -2.41 17.75 11.88
CA THR A 145 -2.77 19.13 12.23
C THR A 145 -1.81 20.13 11.61
N ALA A 146 -0.50 19.84 11.63
CA ALA A 146 0.51 20.71 11.02
C ALA A 146 0.42 20.71 9.49
N ILE A 147 0.16 19.55 8.87
CA ILE A 147 -0.04 19.40 7.42
C ILE A 147 -1.25 20.22 6.96
N VAL A 148 -2.41 19.99 7.56
CA VAL A 148 -3.67 20.70 7.24
C VAL A 148 -3.49 22.20 7.35
N LYS A 149 -2.82 22.67 8.42
CA LYS A 149 -2.50 24.10 8.59
C LYS A 149 -1.59 24.64 7.51
N ALA A 150 -0.53 23.91 7.13
CA ALA A 150 0.40 24.33 6.09
C ALA A 150 -0.25 24.33 4.70
N LEU A 151 -1.22 23.45 4.45
CA LEU A 151 -2.02 23.43 3.24
C LEU A 151 -3.12 24.51 3.22
N GLY A 152 -3.41 25.17 4.35
CA GLY A 152 -4.58 26.03 4.47
C GLY A 152 -5.90 25.27 4.27
N ALA A 153 -5.90 23.97 4.56
CA ALA A 153 -7.05 23.09 4.34
C ALA A 153 -8.06 23.22 5.49
N ASN A 154 -9.33 22.99 5.19
CA ASN A 154 -10.42 22.95 6.16
C ASN A 154 -11.15 21.61 6.04
N TYR A 155 -11.63 21.09 7.16
CA TYR A 155 -12.45 19.88 7.14
C TYR A 155 -13.81 20.17 6.53
N ASP A 156 -14.28 19.28 5.66
CA ASP A 156 -15.60 19.35 5.05
C ASP A 156 -16.43 18.13 5.51
N ASP A 157 -17.40 18.38 6.38
CA ASP A 157 -18.26 17.34 6.97
C ASP A 157 -19.14 16.61 5.93
N GLN A 158 -19.38 17.21 4.76
CA GLN A 158 -20.16 16.56 3.71
C GLN A 158 -19.34 15.48 3.00
N TYR A 159 -18.04 15.74 2.83
CA TYR A 159 -17.12 14.86 2.13
C TYR A 159 -16.25 14.01 3.07
N ASP A 160 -16.29 14.30 4.37
CA ASP A 160 -15.48 13.69 5.42
C ASP A 160 -13.97 13.83 5.22
N MET A 161 -13.53 14.93 4.61
CA MET A 161 -12.15 15.12 4.17
C MET A 161 -11.65 16.55 4.31
N TYR A 162 -10.33 16.73 4.27
CA TYR A 162 -9.72 18.06 4.26
C TYR A 162 -9.69 18.64 2.85
N MET A 163 -10.25 19.84 2.69
CA MET A 163 -10.38 20.53 1.41
C MET A 163 -9.48 21.78 1.37
N THR A 164 -8.74 21.96 0.28
CA THR A 164 -7.87 23.12 0.04
C THR A 164 -7.90 23.56 -1.42
N SER A 165 -7.19 24.64 -1.78
CA SER A 165 -6.98 25.02 -3.16
C SER A 165 -6.08 23.99 -3.87
N CYS A 166 -6.41 23.63 -5.11
CA CYS A 166 -5.53 22.84 -5.97
C CYS A 166 -4.23 23.56 -6.35
N SER A 167 -4.19 24.89 -6.18
CA SER A 167 -3.04 25.72 -6.52
C SER A 167 -2.44 26.36 -5.27
N GLY A 168 -1.13 26.23 -5.11
CA GLY A 168 -0.40 26.80 -3.98
C GLY A 168 1.05 26.34 -3.98
N ASP A 169 1.86 27.01 -3.17
CA ASP A 169 3.20 26.55 -2.83
C ASP A 169 3.09 25.61 -1.63
N PHE A 170 2.86 24.33 -1.92
CA PHE A 170 2.66 23.31 -0.90
C PHE A 170 3.94 22.48 -0.73
N PRO A 171 4.36 22.18 0.52
CA PRO A 171 5.59 21.46 0.77
C PRO A 171 5.42 19.97 0.50
N ASP A 172 6.51 19.29 0.12
CA ASP A 172 6.51 17.83 0.03
C ASP A 172 6.40 17.20 1.43
N LEU A 173 5.79 16.01 1.51
CA LEU A 173 5.97 15.11 2.65
C LEU A 173 7.26 14.32 2.43
N GLU A 174 8.26 14.56 3.29
CA GLU A 174 9.55 13.90 3.22
C GLU A 174 9.65 12.80 4.26
N LEU A 175 9.95 11.57 3.83
CA LEU A 175 10.15 10.39 4.67
C LEU A 175 11.60 9.93 4.54
N THR A 176 12.32 9.86 5.66
CA THR A 176 13.70 9.35 5.69
C THR A 176 13.71 7.86 6.04
N ILE A 177 13.97 7.02 5.05
CA ILE A 177 13.89 5.55 5.12
C ILE A 177 15.23 4.97 4.68
N GLY A 178 15.82 4.08 5.48
CA GLY A 178 17.13 3.49 5.15
C GLY A 178 18.25 4.52 4.91
N GLY A 179 18.15 5.72 5.50
CA GLY A 179 19.09 6.82 5.30
C GLY A 179 18.89 7.63 4.01
N LYS A 180 17.88 7.32 3.19
CA LYS A 180 17.49 8.08 1.99
C LYS A 180 16.21 8.87 2.27
N VAL A 181 16.09 10.04 1.64
CA VAL A 181 14.88 10.87 1.73
C VAL A 181 14.01 10.58 0.52
N TYR A 182 12.74 10.27 0.80
CA TYR A 182 11.72 10.00 -0.19
C TYR A 182 10.63 11.07 -0.05
N SER A 183 10.32 11.77 -1.15
CA SER A 183 9.37 12.90 -1.16
C SER A 183 8.03 12.56 -1.83
N VAL A 184 6.91 12.79 -1.12
CA VAL A 184 5.56 12.78 -1.68
C VAL A 184 5.17 14.22 -2.03
N THR A 185 5.16 14.52 -3.32
CA THR A 185 4.89 15.86 -3.86
C THR A 185 3.39 16.21 -3.88
N PRO A 186 2.99 17.49 -3.95
CA PRO A 186 1.58 17.92 -3.96
C PRO A 186 0.66 17.20 -4.93
N LYS A 187 1.13 16.91 -6.15
CA LYS A 187 0.36 16.16 -7.17
C LYS A 187 -0.08 14.76 -6.72
N ASN A 188 0.52 14.22 -5.66
CA ASN A 188 0.27 12.87 -5.16
C ASN A 188 -0.67 12.83 -3.97
N TYR A 189 -0.76 13.91 -3.19
CA TYR A 189 -1.61 14.00 -2.01
C TYR A 189 -2.74 15.02 -2.17
N LEU A 190 -2.80 15.78 -3.27
CA LEU A 190 -3.93 16.65 -3.62
C LEU A 190 -4.74 16.01 -4.74
N LEU A 191 -6.00 15.68 -4.45
CA LEU A 191 -6.93 15.05 -5.37
C LEU A 191 -7.87 16.09 -5.97
N ASN A 192 -7.76 16.30 -7.28
CA ASN A 192 -8.55 17.28 -8.04
C ASN A 192 -9.78 16.62 -8.69
N ASP A 193 -10.70 16.12 -7.86
CA ASP A 193 -11.92 15.42 -8.31
C ASP A 193 -13.19 16.30 -8.27
N PHE A 194 -13.04 17.58 -7.96
CA PHE A 194 -14.14 18.51 -7.73
C PHE A 194 -14.35 19.46 -8.92
N ASP A 195 -14.13 20.76 -8.72
CA ASP A 195 -14.40 21.82 -9.69
C ASP A 195 -13.15 22.31 -10.44
N GLY A 196 -12.01 21.64 -10.26
CA GLY A 196 -10.73 22.05 -10.84
C GLY A 196 -9.95 23.06 -10.01
N THR A 197 -10.57 23.66 -8.99
CA THR A 197 -9.98 24.71 -8.12
C THR A 197 -9.87 24.29 -6.67
N THR A 198 -10.74 23.37 -6.24
CA THR A 198 -10.78 22.77 -4.91
C THR A 198 -10.27 21.33 -4.99
N CYS A 199 -9.32 21.00 -4.10
CA CYS A 199 -8.69 19.70 -4.00
C CYS A 199 -8.89 19.11 -2.62
N ALA A 200 -9.12 17.80 -2.55
CA ALA A 200 -9.02 17.06 -1.29
C ALA A 200 -7.56 16.78 -0.96
N ALA A 201 -7.18 17.03 0.27
CA ALA A 201 -5.90 16.62 0.83
C ALA A 201 -6.05 15.19 1.36
N ALA A 202 -5.37 14.24 0.72
CA ALA A 202 -5.46 12.80 0.98
C ALA A 202 -4.73 12.39 2.27
N PHE A 203 -5.12 13.01 3.38
CA PHE A 203 -4.58 12.79 4.71
C PHE A 203 -5.68 12.58 5.73
N PHE A 204 -5.50 11.64 6.65
CA PHE A 204 -6.36 11.50 7.82
C PHE A 204 -5.55 11.32 9.09
N ALA A 205 -6.10 11.80 10.20
CA ALA A 205 -5.48 11.65 11.51
C ALA A 205 -5.95 10.36 12.16
N PHE A 206 -5.03 9.59 12.71
CA PHE A 206 -5.36 8.48 13.60
C PHE A 206 -4.41 8.47 14.79
N GLN A 207 -4.84 7.79 15.86
CA GLN A 207 -4.06 7.63 17.07
C GLN A 207 -3.82 6.15 17.31
N SER A 208 -2.59 5.83 17.67
CA SER A 208 -2.20 4.50 18.11
C SER A 208 -1.43 4.62 19.41
N ASP A 209 -1.88 3.94 20.46
CA ASP A 209 -1.31 4.10 21.81
C ASP A 209 -0.19 3.09 22.11
N SER A 210 -0.04 2.04 21.28
CA SER A 210 1.02 1.07 21.45
C SER A 210 2.37 1.61 20.94
N PRO A 211 3.48 1.47 21.69
CA PRO A 211 4.80 1.96 21.28
C PRO A 211 5.28 1.40 19.94
N ASN A 212 4.97 0.13 19.65
CA ASN A 212 5.45 -0.58 18.46
C ASN A 212 4.41 -0.61 17.33
N ALA A 213 3.26 0.02 17.52
CA ALA A 213 2.23 0.08 16.50
C ALA A 213 2.48 1.23 15.53
N PRO A 214 2.07 1.07 14.26
CA PRO A 214 2.29 2.09 13.25
C PRO A 214 1.67 3.41 13.66
N LYS A 215 2.44 4.48 13.42
CA LYS A 215 2.05 5.87 13.57
C LYS A 215 1.68 6.49 12.24
N TRP A 216 2.16 5.91 11.14
CA TRP A 216 1.79 6.28 9.79
C TRP A 216 1.28 5.08 9.02
N ILE A 217 0.33 5.34 8.12
CA ILE A 217 -0.16 4.41 7.11
C ILE A 217 0.09 5.07 5.76
N LEU A 218 0.96 4.48 4.95
CA LEU A 218 1.17 4.91 3.58
C LEU A 218 0.21 4.14 2.68
N GLY A 219 -0.94 4.76 2.44
CA GLY A 219 -1.97 4.25 1.55
C GLY A 219 -1.69 4.49 0.07
N ASP A 220 -2.74 4.47 -0.73
CA ASP A 220 -2.71 4.70 -2.18
C ASP A 220 -2.10 6.06 -2.66
N PRO A 221 -2.20 7.20 -1.92
CA PRO A 221 -1.69 8.48 -2.41
C PRO A 221 -0.17 8.42 -2.43
N LYS A 222 0.39 8.89 -3.55
CA LYS A 222 1.57 8.27 -4.14
C LYS A 222 2.70 8.01 -3.15
N MET A 223 3.16 6.76 -3.06
CA MET A 223 4.40 6.43 -2.34
C MET A 223 5.56 7.28 -2.89
N PRO A 224 6.51 7.69 -2.05
CA PRO A 224 7.56 8.59 -2.51
C PRO A 224 8.64 7.84 -3.32
N GLY A 225 8.98 8.41 -4.49
CA GLY A 225 9.67 7.73 -5.61
C GLY A 225 8.62 7.21 -6.59
N GLY A 226 8.46 7.82 -7.77
CA GLY A 226 7.20 7.85 -8.51
C GLY A 226 6.66 6.53 -9.09
N LYS A 227 5.53 6.63 -9.79
CA LYS A 227 4.52 5.55 -9.87
C LYS A 227 4.20 4.94 -8.48
N ASN A 228 3.12 4.19 -8.32
CA ASN A 228 2.81 3.58 -7.02
C ASN A 228 3.38 2.18 -6.98
N ASP A 229 4.70 2.11 -6.93
CA ASP A 229 5.42 0.86 -7.11
C ASP A 229 5.93 0.41 -5.74
N SER A 230 5.51 -0.77 -5.29
CA SER A 230 6.06 -1.37 -4.08
C SER A 230 6.26 -2.85 -4.31
N ALA A 231 7.50 -3.30 -4.15
CA ALA A 231 7.86 -4.70 -4.18
C ALA A 231 8.00 -5.21 -2.76
N PHE A 232 7.31 -6.30 -2.48
CA PHE A 232 7.21 -6.92 -1.17
C PHE A 232 7.87 -8.29 -1.23
N SER A 233 8.76 -8.60 -0.30
CA SER A 233 9.43 -9.90 -0.20
C SER A 233 9.13 -10.54 1.14
N PHE A 234 8.89 -11.85 1.11
CA PHE A 234 8.65 -12.66 2.30
C PHE A 234 9.48 -13.93 2.23
N GLU A 235 10.75 -13.87 2.62
CA GLU A 235 11.58 -15.07 2.64
C GLU A 235 11.43 -15.87 3.95
N ASP A 236 11.79 -17.15 3.91
CA ASP A 236 11.96 -18.03 5.07
C ASP A 236 10.70 -18.46 5.86
N PHE A 237 9.49 -18.50 5.30
CA PHE A 237 8.43 -19.29 5.96
C PHE A 237 8.82 -20.77 5.99
N PRO A 238 8.81 -21.44 7.16
CA PRO A 238 9.09 -22.86 7.21
C PRO A 238 8.07 -23.58 6.33
N ALA A 239 8.57 -24.11 5.22
CA ALA A 239 7.95 -25.18 4.47
C ALA A 239 7.25 -26.13 5.45
N LEU A 240 5.95 -26.35 5.26
CA LEU A 240 5.26 -27.43 5.96
C LEU A 240 6.11 -28.70 5.82
N PRO A 241 6.28 -29.51 6.88
CA PRO A 241 7.17 -30.66 6.84
C PRO A 241 6.79 -31.58 5.67
N GLY A 242 7.60 -31.53 4.60
CA GLY A 242 7.31 -32.24 3.35
C GLY A 242 7.71 -31.53 2.04
N SER A 243 7.93 -30.20 2.01
CA SER A 243 8.46 -29.54 0.80
C SER A 243 9.97 -29.35 0.88
N SER A 244 10.68 -30.00 -0.05
CA SER A 244 12.12 -29.84 -0.24
C SER A 244 12.36 -28.78 -1.31
N SER A 245 12.69 -27.55 -0.93
CA SER A 245 13.36 -26.61 -1.83
C SER A 245 14.63 -26.08 -1.15
N ASN A 246 15.72 -26.79 -1.43
CA ASN A 246 17.07 -26.25 -1.28
C ASN A 246 17.27 -25.23 -2.39
N ASP A 247 16.92 -23.97 -2.17
CA ASP A 247 17.37 -22.91 -3.07
C ASP A 247 17.61 -21.61 -2.33
N LYS A 248 18.85 -21.45 -1.88
CA LYS A 248 19.38 -20.16 -1.41
C LYS A 248 19.97 -19.46 -2.62
N ARG A 249 19.17 -18.71 -3.36
CA ARG A 249 19.67 -17.85 -4.43
C ARG A 249 19.89 -16.44 -3.91
N VAL A 250 21.17 -16.13 -3.71
CA VAL A 250 21.71 -14.78 -3.51
C VAL A 250 21.32 -13.92 -4.71
N ARG A 251 20.70 -12.78 -4.46
CA ARG A 251 20.44 -11.75 -5.48
C ARG A 251 21.77 -11.08 -5.88
N ASP A 252 22.19 -11.30 -7.13
CA ASP A 252 23.19 -10.48 -7.80
C ASP A 252 22.49 -9.42 -8.67
N ASP A 253 23.07 -8.23 -8.67
CA ASP A 253 22.55 -6.93 -9.14
C ASP A 253 22.36 -6.77 -10.67
N GLU A 254 21.59 -5.73 -11.00
CA GLU A 254 21.53 -4.96 -12.26
C GLU A 254 21.14 -5.68 -13.57
N ALA A 255 19.91 -5.40 -14.02
CA ALA A 255 19.59 -5.42 -15.45
C ALA A 255 18.77 -4.17 -15.82
N SER A 256 19.34 -3.32 -16.67
CA SER A 256 18.64 -2.21 -17.34
C SER A 256 17.95 -2.72 -18.60
N CYS A 257 16.74 -2.23 -18.93
CA CYS A 257 16.33 -2.19 -20.34
C CYS A 257 15.21 -1.19 -20.64
N SER A 258 15.22 -0.73 -21.89
CA SER A 258 14.48 0.39 -22.48
C SER A 258 13.35 -0.03 -23.44
N GLU A 259 12.33 0.84 -23.54
CA GLU A 259 11.37 1.11 -24.62
C GLU A 259 10.52 -0.02 -25.28
N ALA A 260 9.18 0.12 -25.20
CA ALA A 260 8.26 -0.08 -26.34
C ALA A 260 6.86 0.54 -26.11
N LEU A 261 6.26 1.07 -27.19
CA LEU A 261 5.06 1.90 -27.28
C LEU A 261 3.74 1.15 -27.60
N LEU A 262 2.64 1.71 -27.09
CA LEU A 262 1.29 1.98 -27.65
C LEU A 262 0.57 0.99 -28.61
N SER A 263 -0.66 0.63 -28.23
CA SER A 263 -1.97 0.96 -28.87
C SER A 263 -3.04 0.06 -28.22
N SER A 264 -4.32 0.39 -27.98
CA SER A 264 -5.32 1.26 -28.61
C SER A 264 -6.56 1.30 -27.69
N TYR A 265 -7.54 2.16 -28.03
CA TYR A 265 -9.00 2.02 -27.77
C TYR A 265 -9.70 2.99 -26.77
N GLN A 266 -11.00 3.20 -27.05
CA GLN A 266 -11.85 4.40 -26.82
C GLN A 266 -12.56 4.55 -25.44
N GLU A 267 -12.95 5.80 -25.15
CA GLU A 267 -13.57 6.38 -23.93
C GLU A 267 -14.80 5.66 -23.32
N PRO A 268 -15.05 5.88 -22.01
CA PRO A 268 -16.37 6.38 -21.59
C PRO A 268 -16.39 7.43 -20.43
N THR A 269 -17.60 7.90 -20.14
CA THR A 269 -18.02 9.24 -19.67
C THR A 269 -18.33 9.43 -18.17
N SER A 270 -18.04 10.63 -17.66
CA SER A 270 -18.74 11.54 -16.70
C SER A 270 -19.61 11.08 -15.50
N ALA A 271 -19.57 9.84 -15.00
CA ALA A 271 -20.47 9.41 -13.90
C ALA A 271 -19.83 9.22 -12.49
N ASN A 272 -18.54 9.53 -12.29
CA ASN A 272 -17.78 9.08 -11.10
C ASN A 272 -17.65 10.08 -9.93
N GLN A 273 -18.38 11.20 -9.93
CA GLN A 273 -18.09 12.34 -9.03
C GLN A 273 -18.77 12.31 -7.65
N SER A 274 -19.55 11.28 -7.29
CA SER A 274 -20.29 11.24 -6.00
C SER A 274 -19.95 10.07 -5.08
N LEU A 275 -18.89 9.31 -5.39
CA LEU A 275 -18.63 7.97 -4.83
C LEU A 275 -17.56 7.90 -3.72
N GLN A 276 -16.87 9.00 -3.38
CA GLN A 276 -15.68 8.96 -2.50
C GLN A 276 -15.96 9.29 -1.02
N SER A 277 -17.00 10.05 -0.68
CA SER A 277 -17.17 10.59 0.69
C SER A 277 -17.64 9.60 1.75
N THR A 278 -18.00 8.37 1.39
CA THR A 278 -18.49 7.35 2.34
C THR A 278 -17.59 6.13 2.43
N PHE A 279 -16.49 6.11 1.67
CA PHE A 279 -15.45 5.07 1.71
C PHE A 279 -14.63 5.13 3.01
N GLU A 280 -14.46 6.32 3.59
CA GLU A 280 -13.66 6.54 4.80
C GLU A 280 -14.33 6.00 6.08
N ASP A 281 -15.66 6.00 6.15
CA ASP A 281 -16.40 5.43 7.29
C ASP A 281 -16.13 3.94 7.46
N THR A 282 -15.93 3.19 6.36
CA THR A 282 -15.73 1.74 6.47
C THR A 282 -14.30 1.35 6.83
N ILE A 283 -13.30 2.17 6.48
CA ILE A 283 -11.92 1.98 6.93
C ILE A 283 -11.75 2.47 8.38
N SER A 284 -12.43 3.56 8.74
CA SER A 284 -12.51 4.04 10.13
C SER A 284 -13.14 2.98 11.06
N ASP A 285 -14.21 2.30 10.61
CA ASP A 285 -14.84 1.20 11.37
C ASP A 285 -14.09 -0.14 11.23
N SER A 286 -13.13 -0.23 10.29
CA SER A 286 -12.12 -1.29 10.23
C SER A 286 -10.99 -1.12 11.26
N GLN A 287 -11.29 -0.45 12.38
CA GLN A 287 -10.49 -0.42 13.61
C GLN A 287 -9.08 0.16 13.41
N ALA A 288 -8.84 1.31 14.04
CA ALA A 288 -7.54 1.60 14.64
C ALA A 288 -6.92 0.28 15.16
N PRO A 289 -5.65 -0.03 14.84
CA PRO A 289 -5.10 -1.37 14.95
C PRO A 289 -5.50 -2.01 16.27
N LYS A 290 -6.38 -3.02 16.20
CA LYS A 290 -6.81 -3.77 17.39
C LYS A 290 -5.57 -4.21 18.15
N ALA A 291 -5.64 -4.19 19.48
CA ALA A 291 -4.59 -4.72 20.35
C ALA A 291 -4.16 -6.11 19.84
N MET A 292 -2.93 -6.18 19.33
CA MET A 292 -2.41 -7.39 18.68
C MET A 292 -2.17 -8.51 19.70
N PRO A 293 -2.31 -9.79 19.30
CA PRO A 293 -1.94 -10.93 20.13
C PRO A 293 -0.47 -10.85 20.58
N THR A 294 -0.20 -11.23 21.83
CA THR A 294 1.13 -11.19 22.46
C THR A 294 2.01 -12.39 22.08
N GLN A 295 2.09 -12.76 20.80
CA GLN A 295 3.07 -13.79 20.39
C GLN A 295 4.44 -13.15 20.17
N SER A 296 5.50 -13.85 20.60
CA SER A 296 6.88 -13.41 20.37
C SER A 296 7.20 -13.57 18.89
N GLU A 297 7.20 -12.46 18.17
CA GLU A 297 7.45 -12.41 16.73
C GLU A 297 8.93 -12.13 16.50
N THR A 298 9.60 -13.03 15.79
CA THR A 298 10.96 -12.82 15.30
C THR A 298 10.87 -12.64 13.80
N ASN A 299 11.28 -11.48 13.28
CA ASN A 299 11.48 -11.28 11.84
C ASN A 299 12.43 -12.38 11.35
N LEU A 300 12.08 -13.01 10.24
CA LEU A 300 12.94 -14.01 9.63
C LEU A 300 13.93 -13.32 8.70
N PRO A 301 15.13 -13.88 8.50
CA PRO A 301 16.06 -13.37 7.49
C PRO A 301 15.35 -13.27 6.13
N GLY A 302 15.33 -12.07 5.53
CA GLY A 302 14.71 -11.80 4.23
C GLY A 302 13.25 -11.31 4.26
N ASP A 303 12.69 -11.05 5.44
CA ASP A 303 11.48 -10.22 5.58
C ASP A 303 11.82 -8.74 5.28
N GLU A 304 11.68 -8.32 4.03
CA GLU A 304 12.06 -6.99 3.57
C GLU A 304 11.02 -6.37 2.63
N ILE A 305 11.00 -5.04 2.59
CA ILE A 305 10.24 -4.26 1.61
C ILE A 305 11.20 -3.47 0.72
N ALA A 306 10.97 -3.50 -0.59
CA ALA A 306 11.68 -2.68 -1.54
C ALA A 306 10.96 -1.36 -1.76
N ILE A 307 11.69 -0.26 -1.54
CA ILE A 307 11.23 1.10 -1.82
C ILE A 307 11.93 1.59 -3.09
N PRO A 308 11.20 1.88 -4.18
CA PRO A 308 11.79 2.36 -5.43
C PRO A 308 12.49 3.70 -5.21
N THR A 309 13.70 3.85 -5.73
CA THR A 309 14.52 5.05 -5.49
C THR A 309 14.24 6.20 -6.47
N GLU A 310 13.84 5.88 -7.70
CA GLU A 310 13.41 6.84 -8.71
C GLU A 310 12.37 6.20 -9.61
N CYS A 311 11.26 6.89 -9.82
CA CYS A 311 10.22 6.62 -10.82
C CYS A 311 9.37 7.89 -11.03
#